data_AF-A0A9N7B1R6-F1
#
_entry.id   AF-A0A9N7B1R6-F1
#
_cell.length_a   1.000
_cell.length_b   1.000
_cell.length_c   1.000
_cell.angle_alpha   90.00
_cell.angle_beta   90.00
_cell.angle_gamma   90.00
#
_symmetry.space_group_name_H-M   'P 1'
#
loop_
_entity.id
_entity.type
_entity.pdbx_description
1 polymer ?
#
loop_
_entity_poly.entity_id
_entity_poly.type
_entity_poly.pdbx_seq_one_letter_code
_entity_poly.pdbx_strand_id
1 'polypeptide(L)' 'MAEKQQVTVYHVTPYDGKWQVKGVGNTRPTKLFDTQKQAIAYANELTKKRQGSVIIHRTTGQVIDSINNKEKKK' A
#
# COMPACT_ATOMS: atom_id res chain seq x y z
N MET A 1 -17.00 11.24 13.68
CA MET A 1 -15.69 11.50 13.03
C MET A 1 -15.03 10.15 12.86
N ALA A 2 -14.89 9.65 11.63
CA ALA A 2 -14.56 8.24 11.37
C ALA A 2 -13.25 7.83 12.08
N GLU A 3 -13.36 6.89 13.01
CA GLU A 3 -12.23 6.21 13.65
C GLU A 3 -11.43 5.54 12.54
N LYS A 4 -10.35 6.19 12.12
CA LYS A 4 -9.40 5.64 11.16
C LYS A 4 -8.69 4.48 11.85
N GLN A 5 -9.28 3.29 11.80
CA GLN A 5 -8.58 2.04 12.11
C GLN A 5 -7.21 2.12 11.46
N GLN A 6 -6.17 1.90 12.25
CA GLN A 6 -4.79 2.06 11.80
C GLN A 6 -4.54 1.03 10.71
N VAL A 7 -4.70 1.45 9.46
CA VAL A 7 -4.48 0.56 8.34
C VAL A 7 -2.99 0.29 8.27
N THR A 8 -2.64 -0.96 8.56
CA THR A 8 -1.28 -1.48 8.51
C THR A 8 -0.98 -2.10 7.15
N VAL A 9 -2.00 -2.56 6.41
CA VAL A 9 -1.81 -3.19 5.09
C VAL A 9 -2.23 -2.26 3.96
N TYR A 10 -1.33 -2.03 3.00
CA TYR A 10 -1.57 -1.16 1.84
C TYR A 10 -1.47 -1.96 0.54
N HIS A 11 -2.43 -1.80 -0.34
CA HIS A 11 -2.46 -2.38 -1.67
C HIS A 11 -2.02 -1.33 -2.69
N VAL A 12 -1.03 -1.69 -3.49
CA VAL A 12 -0.55 -0.92 -4.64
C VAL A 12 -1.13 -1.56 -5.89
N THR A 13 -2.23 -0.99 -6.41
CA THR A 13 -2.96 -1.51 -7.58
C THR A 13 -2.95 -0.51 -8.72
N PRO A 14 -2.94 -0.98 -9.98
CA PRO A 14 -3.17 -0.10 -11.12
C PRO A 14 -4.62 0.42 -11.09
N TYR A 15 -4.81 1.69 -11.42
CA TYR A 15 -6.10 2.37 -11.53
C TYR A 15 -6.03 3.42 -12.63
N ASP A 16 -6.79 3.20 -13.71
CA ASP A 16 -6.93 4.16 -14.83
C ASP A 16 -5.58 4.66 -15.39
N GLY A 17 -4.66 3.72 -15.65
CA GLY A 17 -3.30 4.04 -16.14
C GLY A 17 -2.34 4.60 -15.08
N LYS A 18 -2.80 4.79 -13.85
CA LYS A 18 -2.01 5.23 -12.69
C LYS A 18 -1.90 4.11 -11.65
N TRP A 19 -1.20 4.38 -10.56
CA TRP A 19 -0.98 3.49 -9.44
C TRP A 19 -1.60 4.07 -8.18
N GLN A 20 -2.57 3.36 -7.61
CA GLN A 20 -3.21 3.76 -6.37
C GLN A 20 -2.63 3.01 -5.18
N VAL A 21 -2.41 3.73 -4.09
CA VAL A 21 -2.10 3.16 -2.77
C VAL A 21 -3.37 3.19 -1.95
N LYS A 22 -3.96 2.03 -1.68
CA LYS A 22 -5.21 1.88 -0.94
C LYS A 22 -4.98 1.09 0.32
N GLY A 23 -5.35 1.64 1.47
CA GLY A 23 -5.35 0.91 2.72
C GLY A 23 -6.45 -0.18 2.73
N VAL A 24 -6.15 -1.36 3.27
CA VAL A 24 -7.17 -2.36 3.60
C VAL A 24 -8.26 -1.75 4.48
N GLY A 25 -9.53 -1.96 4.12
CA GLY A 25 -10.70 -1.37 4.80
C GLY A 25 -10.99 0.09 4.43
N ASN A 26 -10.10 0.77 3.70
CA ASN A 26 -10.33 2.14 3.27
C ASN A 26 -11.17 2.16 1.99
N THR A 27 -12.27 2.91 1.96
CA THR A 27 -13.11 3.00 0.74
C THR A 27 -12.40 3.73 -0.39
N ARG A 28 -11.54 4.70 -0.05
CA ARG A 28 -10.85 5.58 -1.00
C ARG A 28 -9.33 5.30 -1.03
N PRO A 29 -8.67 5.45 -2.19
CA PRO A 29 -7.22 5.40 -2.27
C PRO A 29 -6.62 6.55 -1.43
N THR A 30 -5.55 6.25 -0.72
CA THR A 30 -4.80 7.23 0.08
C THR A 30 -4.08 8.21 -0.85
N LYS A 31 -3.48 7.69 -1.93
CA LYS A 31 -2.78 8.51 -2.93
C LYS A 31 -2.72 7.79 -4.28
N LEU A 32 -2.66 8.58 -5.34
CA LEU A 32 -2.43 8.14 -6.72
C LEU A 32 -1.03 8.59 -7.14
N PHE A 33 -0.37 7.75 -7.94
CA PHE A 33 0.96 7.97 -8.49
C PHE A 33 0.96 7.59 -9.96
N ASP A 34 1.79 8.22 -10.77
CA ASP A 34 1.90 7.88 -12.18
C ASP A 34 2.69 6.57 -12.41
N THR A 35 3.59 6.22 -11.47
CA THR A 35 4.39 4.99 -11.59
C THR A 35 4.28 4.08 -10.37
N GLN A 36 4.47 2.78 -10.62
CA GLN A 36 4.47 1.74 -9.59
C GLN A 36 5.54 2.00 -8.53
N LYS A 37 6.75 2.38 -8.97
CA LYS A 37 7.89 2.66 -8.07
C LYS A 37 7.55 3.75 -7.05
N GLN A 38 6.91 4.83 -7.48
CA GLN A 38 6.51 5.91 -6.57
C GLN A 38 5.47 5.44 -5.55
N ALA A 39 4.49 4.66 -5.99
CA ALA A 39 3.47 4.08 -5.11
C ALA A 39 4.08 3.11 -4.07
N ILE A 40 5.02 2.26 -4.50
CA ILE A 40 5.75 1.34 -3.61
C ILE A 40 6.58 2.12 -2.59
N ALA A 41 7.35 3.13 -3.03
CA ALA A 41 8.20 3.92 -2.13
C ALA A 41 7.36 4.59 -1.03
N TYR A 42 6.25 5.23 -1.41
CA TYR A 42 5.33 5.86 -0.46
C TYR A 42 4.67 4.85 0.50
N ALA A 43 4.18 3.72 -0.03
CA ALA A 43 3.57 2.67 0.80
C ALA A 43 4.58 2.03 1.75
N ASN A 44 5.83 1.86 1.31
CA ASN A 44 6.92 1.31 2.11
C ASN A 44 7.26 2.24 3.28
N GLU A 45 7.45 3.54 3.04
CA GLU A 45 7.70 4.51 4.13
C GLU A 45 6.55 4.58 5.13
N LEU A 46 5.31 4.51 4.64
CA LEU A 46 4.12 4.54 5.48
C LEU A 46 4.01 3.30 6.36
N THR A 47 4.27 2.12 5.79
CA THR A 47 4.27 0.86 6.54
C THR A 47 5.45 0.73 7.47
N LYS A 48 6.61 1.31 7.16
CA LYS A 48 7.78 1.34 8.05
C LYS A 48 7.46 2.05 9.38
N LYS A 49 6.72 3.17 9.33
CA LYS A 49 6.26 3.89 10.54
C LYS A 49 5.16 3.15 11.30
N ARG A 50 4.32 2.40 10.59
CA ARG A 50 3.13 1.73 11.13
C ARG A 50 3.32 0.23 11.39
N GLN A 51 4.53 -0.30 11.20
CA GLN A 51 4.85 -1.73 11.27
C GLN A 51 3.89 -2.58 10.43
N GLY A 52 3.66 -2.11 9.20
CA GLY A 52 2.65 -2.61 8.30
C GLY A 52 3.17 -3.55 7.21
N SER A 53 2.32 -3.85 6.24
CA SER A 53 2.69 -4.63 5.05
C SER A 53 2.18 -3.94 3.77
N VAL A 54 2.93 -4.05 2.69
CA VAL A 54 2.58 -3.53 1.37
C VAL A 54 2.35 -4.73 0.46
N ILE A 55 1.21 -4.77 -0.22
CA ILE A 55 0.88 -5.74 -1.27
C ILE A 55 1.04 -5.02 -2.61
N ILE A 56 1.88 -5.56 -3.49
CA ILE A 56 2.20 -4.96 -4.77
C ILE A 56 1.54 -5.80 -5.86
N HIS A 57 0.63 -5.20 -6.63
CA HIS A 57 0.02 -5.82 -7.79
C HIS A 57 0.76 -5.45 -9.08
N ARG A 58 0.62 -6.26 -10.13
CA ARG A 58 1.02 -5.96 -11.51
C ARG A 58 -0.07 -5.17 -12.22
N THR A 59 0.28 -4.64 -13.40
CA THR A 59 -0.68 -4.07 -14.36
C THR A 59 -1.80 -5.05 -14.75
N THR A 60 -1.52 -6.35 -14.69
CA THR A 60 -2.51 -7.43 -14.91
C THR A 60 -3.40 -7.71 -13.69
N GLY A 61 -3.21 -7.02 -12.56
CA GLY A 61 -3.97 -7.21 -11.32
C GLY A 61 -3.44 -8.33 -10.40
N GLN A 62 -2.53 -9.18 -10.88
CA GLN A 62 -1.90 -10.24 -10.10
C GLN A 62 -0.96 -9.67 -9.04
N VAL A 63 -0.90 -10.28 -7.85
CA VAL A 63 0.10 -9.91 -6.84
C VAL A 63 1.47 -10.37 -7.34
N ILE A 64 2.43 -9.45 -7.37
CA ILE A 64 3.82 -9.75 -7.73
C ILE A 64 4.69 -9.90 -6.50
N ASP A 65 4.52 -9.02 -5.52
CA ASP A 65 5.41 -8.95 -4.37
C ASP A 65 4.69 -8.39 -3.14
N SER A 66 5.23 -8.66 -1.97
CA SER A 66 4.74 -8.07 -0.73
C SER A 66 5.87 -7.71 0.21
N ILE A 67 5.89 -6.46 0.67
CA ILE A 67 6.87 -5.95 1.63
C ILE A 67 6.26 -6.06 3.02
N ASN A 68 6.91 -6.76 3.94
CA ASN A 68 6.46 -6.82 5.33
C ASN A 68 7.44 -6.05 6.22
N ASN A 69 6.96 -4.95 6.80
CA ASN A 69 7.72 -4.08 7.70
C ASN A 69 7.41 -4.37 9.18
N LYS A 70 6.75 -5.48 9.52
CA LYS A 70 6.66 -5.94 10.92
C LYS A 70 8.06 -6.29 11.39
N GLU A 71 8.60 -5.53 12.35
CA GLU A 71 9.84 -5.90 13.02
C GLU A 71 9.67 -7.30 13.64
N LYS A 72 10.58 -8.22 13.30
CA LYS A 72 10.79 -9.41 14.12
C LYS A 72 11.37 -8.92 15.45
N LYS A 73 10.51 -8.79 16.47
CA LYS A 73 11.00 -8.71 17.86
C LYS A 73 11.94 -9.89 18.06
N LYS A 74 13.23 -9.59 18.26
CA LYS A 74 14.25 -10.54 18.68
C LYS A 74 14.04 -10.87 20.16
#